data_AF-A0A4Q5QTH9-F1
#
_entry.id   AF-A0A4Q5QTH9-F1
#
_cell.length_a   1.000
_cell.length_b   1.000
_cell.length_c   1.000
_cell.angle_alpha   90.00
_cell.angle_beta   90.00
_cell.angle_gamma   90.00
#
_symmetry.space_group_name_H-M   'P 1'
#
loop_
_entity.id
_entity.type
_entity.pdbx_description
1 polymer ?
#
loop_
_entity_poly.entity_id
_entity_poly.type
_entity_poly.pdbx_seq_one_letter_code
_entity_poly.pdbx_strand_id
1 'polypeptide(L)' 'PAVIALSGAVEARTAPQPVADAISALVNLGYAPVQASAAIAEALKNAGEGAEAKTLIRLGLRELAR' A
#
# COMPACT_ATOMS: atom_id res chain seq x y z
N PRO A 1 -8.02 9.78 -7.39
CA PRO A 1 -8.10 10.43 -6.06
C PRO A 1 -7.41 9.64 -4.92
N ALA A 2 -7.75 8.36 -4.69
CA ALA A 2 -7.23 7.59 -3.55
C ALA A 2 -5.70 7.38 -3.59
N VAL A 3 -5.13 7.06 -4.75
CA VAL A 3 -3.67 6.84 -4.90
C VAL A 3 -2.87 8.12 -4.63
N ILE A 4 -3.36 9.27 -5.13
CA ILE A 4 -2.73 10.57 -4.92
C ILE A 4 -2.75 10.95 -3.44
N ALA A 5 -3.90 10.78 -2.79
CA ALA A 5 -4.05 11.03 -1.35
C ALA A 5 -3.12 10.13 -0.52
N LEU A 6 -3.02 8.85 -0.89
CA LEU A 6 -2.16 7.91 -0.19
C LEU A 6 -0.67 8.24 -0.40
N SER A 7 -0.24 8.48 -1.63
CA SER A 7 1.15 8.88 -1.91
C SER A 7 1.54 10.16 -1.17
N GLY A 8 0.65 11.16 -1.15
CA GLY A 8 0.85 12.38 -0.38
C GLY A 8 0.93 12.13 1.14
N ALA A 9 0.12 11.22 1.68
CA ALA A 9 0.18 10.85 3.10
C ALA A 9 1.48 10.10 3.46
N VAL A 10 2.00 9.26 2.56
CA VAL A 10 3.29 8.58 2.77
C VAL A 10 4.43 9.60 2.77
N GLU A 11 4.42 10.54 1.83
CA GLU A 11 5.43 11.60 1.73
C GLU A 11 5.38 12.56 2.93
N ALA A 12 4.18 12.95 3.36
CA ALA A 12 3.95 13.74 4.56
C ALA A 12 4.16 12.97 5.88
N ARG A 13 4.45 11.65 5.81
CA ARG A 13 4.59 10.74 6.97
C ARG A 13 3.36 10.70 7.87
N THR A 14 2.18 10.92 7.29
CA THR A 14 0.87 10.86 7.97
C THR A 14 0.10 9.59 7.65
N ALA A 15 0.59 8.77 6.72
CA ALA A 15 0.02 7.45 6.45
C ALA A 15 0.15 6.53 7.69
N PRO A 16 -0.83 5.63 7.93
CA PRO A 16 -0.70 4.60 8.96
C PRO A 16 0.59 3.79 8.75
N GLN A 17 1.30 3.49 9.84
CA GLN A 17 2.58 2.74 9.77
C GLN A 17 2.47 1.43 8.96
N PRO A 18 1.44 0.56 9.16
CA PRO A 18 1.30 -0.66 8.37
C PRO A 18 1.21 -0.44 6.86
N VAL A 19 0.68 0.71 6.44
CA VAL A 19 0.51 1.09 5.04
C VAL A 19 1.85 1.53 4.46
N ALA A 20 2.59 2.40 5.16
CA ALA A 20 3.91 2.84 4.75
C ALA A 20 4.91 1.67 4.65
N ASP A 21 4.86 0.74 5.60
CA ASP A 21 5.69 -0.47 5.60
C ASP A 21 5.36 -1.37 4.41
N ALA A 22 4.08 -1.58 4.12
CA ALA A 22 3.65 -2.39 2.99
C ALA A 22 4.09 -1.80 1.66
N ILE A 23 3.96 -0.49 1.46
CA ILE A 23 4.42 0.20 0.24
C ILE A 23 5.94 0.05 0.11
N SER A 24 6.70 0.28 1.18
CA SER A 24 8.16 0.14 1.19
C SER A 24 8.60 -1.28 0.84
N ALA A 25 7.89 -2.29 1.37
CA ALA A 25 8.15 -3.69 1.05
C ALA A 25 7.94 -3.98 -0.44
N LEU A 26 6.84 -3.51 -1.05
CA LEU A 26 6.59 -3.70 -2.48
C LEU A 26 7.64 -2.98 -3.35
N VAL A 27 8.07 -1.78 -2.97
CA VAL A 27 9.14 -1.07 -3.67
C VAL A 27 10.45 -1.85 -3.60
N ASN A 28 10.79 -2.43 -2.43
CA ASN A 28 11.98 -3.27 -2.27
C ASN A 28 11.90 -4.59 -3.07
N LEU A 29 10.69 -5.04 -3.43
CA LEU A 29 10.49 -6.18 -4.34
C LEU A 29 10.60 -5.79 -5.83
N GLY A 30 10.78 -4.50 -6.13
CA GLY A 30 11.00 -3.99 -7.48
C GLY A 30 9.77 -3.37 -8.15
N TYR A 31 8.66 -3.21 -7.44
CA TYR A 31 7.48 -2.52 -7.98
C TYR A 31 7.68 -1.00 -7.95
N ALA A 32 7.18 -0.30 -8.97
CA ALA A 32 7.26 1.15 -9.02
C ALA A 32 6.48 1.78 -7.84
N PRO A 33 6.95 2.87 -7.21
CA PRO A 33 6.27 3.47 -6.05
C PRO A 33 4.80 3.80 -6.28
N VAL A 34 4.46 4.33 -7.46
CA VAL A 34 3.07 4.63 -7.83
C VAL A 34 2.23 3.34 -7.95
N GLN A 35 2.82 2.28 -8.49
CA GLN A 35 2.17 0.98 -8.63
C GLN A 35 1.93 0.32 -7.27
N ALA A 36 2.95 0.36 -6.39
CA ALA A 36 2.86 -0.13 -5.02
C ALA A 36 1.78 0.63 -4.21
N SER A 37 1.79 1.97 -4.25
CA SER A 37 0.76 2.78 -3.60
C SER A 37 -0.64 2.46 -4.10
N ALA A 38 -0.81 2.27 -5.42
CA ALA A 38 -2.11 1.90 -5.98
C ALA A 38 -2.61 0.54 -5.48
N ALA A 39 -1.74 -0.47 -5.47
CA ALA A 39 -2.08 -1.80 -4.99
C ALA A 39 -2.43 -1.81 -3.49
N ILE A 40 -1.71 -1.04 -2.67
CA ILE A 40 -2.00 -0.94 -1.23
C ILE A 40 -3.30 -0.16 -0.97
N ALA A 41 -3.61 0.86 -1.77
CA ALA A 41 -4.90 1.55 -1.68
C ALA A 41 -6.08 0.61 -1.96
N GLU A 42 -5.95 -0.32 -2.91
CA GLU A 42 -6.97 -1.33 -3.17
C GLU A 42 -7.00 -2.42 -2.09
N ALA A 43 -5.83 -2.85 -1.61
CA ALA A 43 -5.73 -3.78 -0.50
C ALA A 43 -6.45 -3.26 0.76
N LEU A 44 -6.31 -1.96 1.08
CA LEU A 44 -6.96 -1.33 2.23
C LEU A 44 -8.49 -1.43 2.20
N LYS A 45 -9.11 -1.30 1.02
CA LYS A 45 -10.56 -1.46 0.87
C LYS A 45 -11.03 -2.87 1.23
N ASN A 46 -10.15 -3.86 1.02
CA ASN A 46 -10.44 -5.29 1.20
C ASN A 46 -9.94 -5.86 2.53
N ALA A 47 -9.02 -5.17 3.22
CA ALA A 47 -8.34 -5.71 4.39
C ALA A 47 -9.09 -5.50 5.72
N GLY A 48 -10.10 -4.62 5.73
CA GLY A 48 -10.82 -4.21 6.95
C GLY A 48 -10.03 -3.24 7.83
N GLU A 49 -10.64 -2.77 8.91
CA GLU A 49 -10.00 -1.86 9.86
C GLU A 49 -8.83 -2.53 10.60
N GLY A 50 -7.75 -1.78 10.84
CA GLY A 50 -6.60 -2.27 11.61
C GLY A 50 -5.73 -3.31 10.88
N ALA A 51 -5.84 -3.43 9.56
CA ALA A 51 -5.05 -4.38 8.79
C ALA A 51 -3.52 -4.20 8.98
N GLU A 52 -2.87 -5.29 9.36
CA GLU A 52 -1.41 -5.34 9.52
C GLU A 52 -0.68 -5.30 8.17
N ALA A 53 0.58 -4.84 8.19
CA ALA A 53 1.42 -4.71 6.99
C ALA A 53 1.53 -6.03 6.22
N LYS A 54 1.68 -7.17 6.90
CA LYS A 54 1.73 -8.50 6.27
C LYS A 54 0.47 -8.83 5.47
N THR A 55 -0.71 -8.42 5.96
CA THR A 55 -1.98 -8.61 5.25
C THR A 55 -2.05 -7.69 4.04
N LEU A 56 -1.67 -6.42 4.20
CA LEU A 56 -1.63 -5.46 3.10
C LEU A 56 -0.66 -5.86 1.99
N ILE A 57 0.53 -6.36 2.32
CA ILE A 57 1.52 -6.86 1.34
C ILE A 57 0.93 -8.02 0.53
N ARG A 58 0.30 -9.01 1.18
CA ARG A 58 -0.29 -10.16 0.47
C ARG A 58 -1.44 -9.74 -0.44
N LEU A 59 -2.31 -8.86 0.02
CA LEU A 59 -3.42 -8.36 -0.78
C LEU A 59 -2.93 -7.47 -1.93
N GLY A 60 -1.92 -6.63 -1.68
CA GLY A 60 -1.28 -5.80 -2.70
C GLY A 60 -0.61 -6.63 -3.78
N LEU A 61 0.14 -7.68 -3.43
CA LEU A 61 0.73 -8.60 -4.42
C LEU A 61 -0.34 -9.32 -5.25
N ARG A 62 -1.47 -9.69 -4.62
CA ARG A 62 -2.61 -10.28 -5.34
C ARG A 62 -3.23 -9.30 -6.33
N GLU A 63 -3.28 -8.02 -5.97
CA GLU A 63 -3.79 -6.97 -6.86
C GLU A 63 -2.83 -6.73 -8.03
N LEU A 64 -1.52 -6.68 -7.77
CA LEU A 64 -0.49 -6.48 -8.81
C LEU A 64 -0.38 -7.62 -9.82
N ALA A 65 -0.86 -8.81 -9.44
CA ALA A 65 -0.87 -9.99 -10.30
C ALA A 65 -2.13 -10.08 -11.18
N ARG A 66 -3.05 -9.12 -11.08
CA ARG A 66 -4.22 -8.98 -11.97
C ARG A 66 -3.88 -8.13 -13.18
#